data_AF-A0AAV6T1A3-F1
#
_entry.id   AF-A0AAV6T1A3-F1
#
_cell.length_a   1.000
_cell.length_b   1.000
_cell.length_c   1.000
_cell.angle_alpha   90.00
_cell.angle_beta   90.00
_cell.angle_gamma   90.00
#
_symmetry.space_group_name_H-M   'P 1'
#
loop_
_entity.id
_entity.type
_entity.pdbx_description
1 polymer ?
#
loop_
_entity_poly.entity_id
_entity_poly.type
_entity_poly.pdbx_seq_one_letter_code
_entity_poly.pdbx_strand_id
1 'polypeptide(L)'
;MDIDDEVVTDRLERARIQMRRDYEAHRRVRIFNEKWRTIGIDKQALDMQVRDRLKQEEADKDEGDVYDGHMIHNSRVAYMNQIREKEKQRVCQKAIDNFRHENQQFCDRLEFDLNDPDRLRKTKLEHGHVSLSGLLGEDLNYYDRLQRQKDQFKSWLIQQQNDKASVRHEQQLEDDQYDQFVLKMDNTALQIQRLEKQRRKAEAISTNEHNLVKTEEDKHRRALESAEAENQLQRQCATTSVGVPGLWPSTDKRPPPESRQKIMQFQKYQMEERKRAELEKKKEEERHARFLLNSAHKTLLLQREQAKVNGQLRRHLDSANVELAQIQEAAGMKRGHIYDDFFSQFNRCSR
;
A
#
# COMPACT_ATOMS: atom_id res chain seq x y z
N MET A 1 128.75 63.81 -39.56
CA MET A 1 129.97 63.40 -40.29
C MET A 1 129.83 61.90 -40.46
N ASP A 2 129.17 61.55 -41.54
CA ASP A 2 128.51 60.27 -41.82
C ASP A 2 129.50 59.15 -42.21
N ILE A 3 130.72 59.22 -41.68
CA ILE A 3 131.86 58.37 -42.05
C ILE A 3 131.95 57.14 -41.13
N ASP A 4 131.51 57.25 -39.87
CA ASP A 4 131.59 56.13 -38.91
C ASP A 4 130.46 55.09 -39.06
N ASP A 5 129.27 55.51 -39.51
CA ASP A 5 128.14 54.58 -39.78
C ASP A 5 128.38 53.76 -41.08
N GLU A 6 129.07 54.32 -42.08
CA GLU A 6 129.42 53.65 -43.34
C GLU A 6 130.50 52.55 -43.13
N VAL A 7 131.43 52.76 -42.19
CA VAL A 7 132.49 51.78 -41.86
C VAL A 7 131.97 50.62 -41.00
N VAL A 8 131.01 50.87 -40.11
CA VAL A 8 130.37 49.83 -39.29
C VAL A 8 129.46 48.94 -40.14
N THR A 9 128.70 49.54 -41.07
CA THR A 9 127.87 48.80 -42.03
C THR A 9 128.72 47.94 -42.98
N ASP A 10 129.83 48.44 -43.52
CA ASP A 10 130.75 47.68 -44.37
C ASP A 10 131.44 46.52 -43.60
N ARG A 11 131.80 46.70 -42.32
CA ARG A 11 132.30 45.59 -41.48
C ARG A 11 131.25 44.50 -41.25
N LEU A 12 130.00 44.88 -41.00
CA LEU A 12 128.88 43.94 -40.86
C LEU A 12 128.59 43.21 -42.18
N GLU A 13 128.70 43.91 -43.31
CA GLU A 13 128.54 43.31 -44.64
C GLU A 13 129.66 42.31 -44.94
N ARG A 14 130.91 42.62 -44.62
CA ARG A 14 132.04 41.68 -44.76
C ARG A 14 131.87 40.46 -43.88
N ALA A 15 131.41 40.62 -42.63
CA ALA A 15 131.13 39.49 -41.74
C ALA A 15 129.99 38.61 -42.28
N ARG A 16 128.91 39.21 -42.82
CA ARG A 16 127.83 38.48 -43.49
C ARG A 16 128.32 37.74 -44.73
N ILE A 17 129.17 38.37 -45.55
CA ILE A 17 129.78 37.74 -46.73
C ILE A 17 130.67 36.57 -46.31
N GLN A 18 131.45 36.71 -45.24
CA GLN A 18 132.32 35.66 -44.75
C GLN A 18 131.54 34.48 -44.17
N MET A 19 130.52 34.74 -43.35
CA MET A 19 129.57 33.71 -42.89
C MET A 19 128.91 32.97 -44.05
N ARG A 20 128.54 33.69 -45.12
CA ARG A 20 128.00 33.09 -46.34
C ARG A 20 129.04 32.23 -47.06
N ARG A 21 130.29 32.68 -47.18
CA ARG A 21 131.39 31.91 -47.78
C ARG A 21 131.70 30.65 -47.00
N ASP A 22 131.75 30.73 -45.67
CA ASP A 22 132.02 29.59 -44.79
C ASP A 22 130.86 28.59 -44.84
N TYR A 23 129.62 29.07 -44.84
CA TYR A 23 128.43 28.23 -45.07
C TYR A 23 128.49 27.55 -46.45
N GLU A 24 128.83 28.28 -47.51
CA GLU A 24 128.98 27.75 -48.87
C GLU A 24 130.11 26.72 -48.94
N ALA A 25 131.21 26.91 -48.20
CA ALA A 25 132.31 25.95 -48.12
C ALA A 25 131.85 24.64 -47.44
N HIS A 26 131.18 24.72 -46.29
CA HIS A 26 130.61 23.55 -45.62
C HIS A 26 129.55 22.85 -46.48
N ARG A 27 128.74 23.62 -47.21
CA ARG A 27 127.74 23.10 -48.15
C ARG A 27 128.39 22.39 -49.35
N ARG A 28 129.43 22.97 -49.94
CA ARG A 28 130.18 22.37 -51.06
C ARG A 28 130.77 21.02 -50.65
N VAL A 29 131.37 20.90 -49.47
CA VAL A 29 131.91 19.61 -48.97
C VAL A 29 130.82 18.54 -48.89
N ARG A 30 129.61 18.89 -48.44
CA ARG A 30 128.47 17.96 -48.40
C ARG A 30 127.95 17.59 -49.78
N ILE A 31 127.86 18.57 -50.67
CA ILE A 31 127.39 18.38 -52.03
C ILE A 31 128.40 17.55 -52.79
N PHE A 32 129.69 17.86 -52.85
CA PHE A 32 130.62 17.11 -53.71
C PHE A 32 130.99 15.70 -53.21
N ASN A 33 130.63 15.32 -51.99
CA ASN A 33 130.83 13.96 -51.47
C ASN A 33 129.66 13.03 -51.86
N GLU A 34 129.87 12.16 -52.86
CA GLU A 34 128.87 11.22 -53.39
C GLU A 34 128.21 10.34 -52.32
N LYS A 35 128.97 9.89 -51.31
CA LYS A 35 128.45 9.03 -50.23
C LYS A 35 127.51 9.79 -49.30
N TRP A 36 127.83 11.04 -48.95
CA TRP A 36 126.96 11.88 -48.13
C TRP A 36 125.73 12.39 -48.90
N ARG A 37 125.83 12.56 -50.23
CA ARG A 37 124.67 12.84 -51.09
C ARG A 37 123.69 11.67 -51.14
N THR A 38 124.20 10.45 -51.20
CA THR A 38 123.37 9.25 -51.39
C THR A 38 122.84 8.72 -50.05
N ILE A 39 123.65 8.75 -48.98
CA ILE A 39 123.33 8.14 -47.67
C ILE A 39 123.86 9.00 -46.52
N GLY A 40 123.56 10.30 -46.55
CA GLY A 40 123.89 11.22 -45.46
C GLY A 40 122.92 11.06 -44.29
N ILE A 41 123.35 10.35 -43.24
CA ILE A 41 122.55 10.11 -42.02
C ILE A 41 123.35 10.53 -40.80
N ASP A 42 122.74 11.35 -39.94
CA ASP A 42 123.28 11.66 -38.62
C ASP A 42 122.89 10.55 -37.63
N LYS A 43 123.79 9.58 -37.48
CA LYS A 43 123.58 8.44 -36.60
C LYS A 43 123.41 8.86 -35.13
N GLN A 44 124.17 9.86 -34.67
CA GLN A 44 124.12 10.28 -33.27
C GLN A 44 122.80 10.96 -32.93
N ALA A 45 122.27 11.79 -33.85
CA ALA A 45 120.96 12.40 -33.69
C ALA A 45 119.83 11.36 -33.70
N LEU A 46 119.89 10.37 -34.61
CA LEU A 46 118.91 9.27 -34.64
C LEU A 46 118.96 8.40 -33.39
N ASP A 47 120.15 8.03 -32.91
CA ASP A 47 120.33 7.26 -31.68
C ASP A 47 119.84 8.04 -30.43
N MET A 48 119.89 9.36 -30.47
CA MET A 48 119.27 10.22 -29.44
C MET A 48 117.75 10.24 -29.56
N GLN A 49 117.20 10.42 -30.75
CA GLN A 49 115.74 10.38 -30.99
C GLN A 49 115.12 9.04 -30.60
N VAL A 50 115.79 7.92 -30.88
CA VAL A 50 115.33 6.58 -30.47
C VAL A 50 115.32 6.45 -28.96
N ARG A 51 116.34 6.95 -28.26
CA ARG A 51 116.38 6.94 -26.79
C ARG A 51 115.29 7.82 -26.18
N ASP A 52 115.05 9.00 -26.74
CA ASP A 52 114.00 9.89 -26.27
C ASP A 52 112.61 9.29 -26.51
N ARG A 53 112.38 8.66 -27.67
CA ARG A 53 111.14 7.94 -27.96
C ARG A 53 110.92 6.79 -26.97
N LEU A 54 111.95 5.99 -26.69
CA LEU A 54 111.85 4.88 -25.72
C LEU A 54 111.52 5.37 -24.31
N LYS A 55 112.14 6.47 -23.85
CA LYS A 55 111.80 7.09 -22.57
C LYS A 55 110.36 7.58 -22.51
N GLN A 56 109.88 8.14 -23.62
CA GLN A 56 108.50 8.62 -23.71
C GLN A 56 107.51 7.45 -23.70
N GLU A 57 107.80 6.37 -24.45
CA GLU A 57 107.01 5.14 -24.42
C GLU A 57 107.00 4.48 -23.03
N GLU A 58 108.09 4.55 -22.26
CA GLU A 58 108.16 4.04 -20.90
C GLU A 58 107.35 4.91 -19.93
N ALA A 59 107.46 6.24 -20.02
CA ALA A 59 106.65 7.16 -19.24
C ALA A 59 105.14 6.99 -19.53
N ASP A 60 104.76 6.86 -20.80
CA ASP A 60 103.35 6.64 -21.19
C ASP A 60 102.81 5.30 -20.64
N LYS A 61 103.66 4.27 -20.55
CA LYS A 61 103.30 2.98 -19.93
C LYS A 61 103.12 3.12 -18.42
N ASP A 62 104.05 3.79 -17.75
CA ASP A 62 103.97 4.02 -16.31
C ASP A 62 102.70 4.83 -15.96
N GLU A 63 102.36 5.85 -16.76
CA GLU A 63 101.11 6.60 -16.61
C GLU A 63 99.87 5.71 -16.84
N GLY A 64 99.90 4.86 -17.85
CA GLY A 64 98.86 3.87 -18.13
C GLY A 64 98.64 2.91 -16.96
N ASP A 65 99.72 2.33 -16.42
CA ASP A 65 99.66 1.38 -15.31
C ASP A 65 99.11 2.04 -14.02
N VAL A 66 99.46 3.30 -13.76
CA VAL A 66 98.88 4.08 -12.64
C VAL A 66 97.39 4.29 -12.84
N TYR A 67 96.95 4.65 -14.04
CA TYR A 67 95.54 4.84 -14.36
C TYR A 67 94.74 3.54 -14.21
N ASP A 68 95.27 2.44 -14.72
CA ASP A 68 94.67 1.11 -14.59
C ASP A 68 94.54 0.68 -13.11
N GLY A 69 95.56 0.97 -12.30
CA GLY A 69 95.52 0.79 -10.85
C GLY A 69 94.39 1.59 -10.19
N HIS A 70 94.23 2.86 -10.56
CA HIS A 70 93.12 3.70 -10.09
C HIS A 70 91.76 3.18 -10.54
N MET A 71 91.63 2.69 -11.77
CA MET A 71 90.38 2.12 -12.30
C MET A 71 89.96 0.87 -11.51
N ILE A 72 90.89 -0.03 -11.23
CA ILE A 72 90.63 -1.24 -10.43
C ILE A 72 90.21 -0.85 -9.00
N HIS A 73 90.92 0.10 -8.38
CA HIS A 73 90.57 0.59 -7.06
C HIS A 73 89.17 1.20 -7.02
N ASN A 74 88.86 2.11 -7.95
CA ASN A 74 87.57 2.78 -8.03
C ASN A 74 86.42 1.79 -8.28
N SER A 75 86.64 0.79 -9.14
CA SER A 75 85.67 -0.28 -9.40
C SER A 75 85.37 -1.09 -8.13
N ARG A 76 86.41 -1.41 -7.34
CA ARG A 76 86.24 -2.11 -6.06
C ARG A 76 85.48 -1.26 -5.04
N VAL A 77 85.79 0.03 -4.93
CA VAL A 77 85.09 0.95 -4.03
C VAL A 77 83.62 1.10 -4.44
N ALA A 78 83.34 1.25 -5.74
CA ALA A 78 81.98 1.33 -6.26
C ALA A 78 81.17 0.06 -5.92
N TYR A 79 81.75 -1.13 -6.09
CA TYR A 79 81.12 -2.40 -5.73
C TYR A 79 80.78 -2.47 -4.23
N MET A 80 81.72 -2.09 -3.36
CA MET A 80 81.48 -2.08 -1.90
C MET A 80 80.37 -1.09 -1.51
N ASN A 81 80.33 0.08 -2.15
CA ASN A 81 79.26 1.05 -1.92
C ASN A 81 77.91 0.53 -2.40
N GLN A 82 77.86 -0.18 -3.53
CA GLN A 82 76.63 -0.80 -4.02
C GLN A 82 76.08 -1.84 -3.04
N ILE A 83 76.93 -2.67 -2.45
CA ILE A 83 76.51 -3.64 -1.42
C ILE A 83 75.93 -2.92 -0.21
N ARG A 84 76.62 -1.90 0.30
CA ARG A 84 76.15 -1.11 1.46
C ARG A 84 74.80 -0.47 1.16
N GLU A 85 74.61 0.05 -0.03
CA GLU A 85 73.36 0.69 -0.42
C GLU A 85 72.21 -0.32 -0.53
N LYS A 86 72.46 -1.50 -1.11
CA LYS A 86 71.48 -2.59 -1.13
C LYS A 86 71.06 -3.04 0.27
N GLU A 87 72.00 -3.09 1.21
CA GLU A 87 71.68 -3.47 2.59
C GLU A 87 70.86 -2.40 3.30
N LYS A 88 71.19 -1.11 3.11
CA LYS A 88 70.35 -0.01 3.60
C LYS A 88 68.95 -0.09 3.03
N GLN A 89 68.81 -0.33 1.72
CA GLN A 89 67.51 -0.48 1.06
C GLN A 89 66.70 -1.62 1.68
N ARG A 90 67.33 -2.77 1.96
CA ARG A 90 66.66 -3.90 2.63
C ARG A 90 66.20 -3.55 4.03
N VAL A 91 67.04 -2.86 4.81
CA VAL A 91 66.68 -2.42 6.17
C VAL A 91 65.51 -1.44 6.14
N CYS A 92 65.55 -0.45 5.24
CA CYS A 92 64.46 0.50 5.05
C CYS A 92 63.16 -0.21 4.63
N GLN A 93 63.24 -1.14 3.67
CA GLN A 93 62.07 -1.90 3.22
C GLN A 93 61.46 -2.71 4.36
N LYS A 94 62.30 -3.42 5.13
CA LYS A 94 61.85 -4.19 6.30
C LYS A 94 61.21 -3.29 7.36
N ALA A 95 61.76 -2.10 7.60
CA ALA A 95 61.17 -1.13 8.53
C ALA A 95 59.80 -0.63 8.05
N ILE A 96 59.64 -0.37 6.75
CA ILE A 96 58.35 -0.01 6.15
C ILE A 96 57.34 -1.15 6.31
N ASP A 97 57.75 -2.38 6.00
CA ASP A 97 56.86 -3.53 6.08
C ASP A 97 56.43 -3.82 7.53
N ASN A 98 57.35 -3.69 8.50
CA ASN A 98 57.03 -3.75 9.92
C ASN A 98 56.04 -2.65 10.33
N PHE A 99 56.29 -1.41 9.92
CA PHE A 99 55.40 -0.30 10.24
C PHE A 99 53.99 -0.51 9.67
N ARG A 100 53.88 -0.99 8.43
CA ARG A 100 52.60 -1.37 7.80
C ARG A 100 51.89 -2.47 8.58
N HIS A 101 52.63 -3.48 9.01
CA HIS A 101 52.08 -4.58 9.80
C HIS A 101 51.65 -4.13 11.20
N GLU A 102 52.29 -3.14 11.81
CA GLU A 102 51.91 -2.68 13.15
C GLU A 102 50.77 -1.66 13.13
N ASN A 103 50.73 -0.77 12.12
CA ASN A 103 49.88 0.43 12.16
C ASN A 103 48.88 0.54 11.00
N GLN A 104 48.99 -0.30 9.97
CA GLN A 104 48.14 -0.23 8.77
C GLN A 104 47.35 -1.52 8.55
N GLN A 105 47.04 -2.22 9.64
CA GLN A 105 46.22 -3.42 9.58
C GLN A 105 44.79 -3.11 9.14
N PHE A 106 44.15 -4.10 8.51
CA PHE A 106 42.78 -3.95 8.03
C PHE A 106 41.78 -3.68 9.18
N CYS A 107 42.00 -4.30 10.34
CA CYS A 107 41.17 -4.15 11.53
C CYS A 107 41.26 -2.78 12.19
N ASP A 108 42.34 -2.03 11.98
CA ASP A 108 42.59 -0.74 12.65
C ASP A 108 42.08 0.45 11.82
N ARG A 109 41.42 0.18 10.68
CA ARG A 109 40.84 1.23 9.84
C ARG A 109 39.61 1.84 10.49
N LEU A 110 39.43 3.14 10.28
CA LEU A 110 38.26 3.89 10.78
C LEU A 110 36.92 3.33 10.28
N GLU A 111 36.93 2.77 9.07
CA GLU A 111 35.77 2.19 8.39
C GLU A 111 35.69 0.66 8.56
N PHE A 112 36.51 0.08 9.43
CA PHE A 112 36.50 -1.37 9.66
C PHE A 112 35.15 -1.83 10.20
N ASP A 113 34.52 -1.05 11.07
CA ASP A 113 33.17 -1.31 11.59
C ASP A 113 32.12 -1.49 10.47
N LEU A 114 32.23 -0.73 9.39
CA LEU A 114 31.37 -0.84 8.21
C LEU A 114 31.71 -2.07 7.36
N ASN A 115 33.00 -2.38 7.22
CA ASN A 115 33.55 -3.43 6.36
C ASN A 115 33.85 -4.76 7.08
N ASP A 116 33.48 -4.89 8.35
CA ASP A 116 33.72 -6.07 9.15
C ASP A 116 32.91 -7.26 8.57
N PRO A 117 33.56 -8.37 8.17
CA PRO A 117 32.86 -9.54 7.65
C PRO A 117 31.87 -10.14 8.66
N ASP A 118 32.13 -9.95 9.96
CA ASP A 118 31.27 -10.44 11.04
C ASP A 118 30.31 -9.37 11.59
N ARG A 119 30.18 -8.21 10.93
CA ARG A 119 29.33 -7.09 11.38
C ARG A 119 27.92 -7.54 11.76
N LEU A 120 27.29 -8.35 10.91
CA LEU A 120 25.93 -8.85 11.13
C LEU A 120 25.81 -9.79 12.34
N ARG A 121 26.87 -10.50 12.70
CA ARG A 121 26.90 -11.39 13.87
C ARG A 121 27.11 -10.62 15.17
N LYS A 122 27.91 -9.55 15.13
CA LYS A 122 28.23 -8.69 16.28
C LYS A 122 27.13 -7.68 16.58
N THR A 123 26.37 -7.26 15.58
CA THR A 123 25.27 -6.30 15.76
C THR A 123 24.11 -6.97 16.50
N LYS A 124 23.88 -6.58 17.76
CA LYS A 124 22.68 -6.99 18.51
C LYS A 124 21.46 -6.28 17.91
N LEU A 125 20.38 -7.03 17.66
CA LEU A 125 19.11 -6.48 17.13
C LEU A 125 18.52 -5.34 17.99
N GLU A 126 18.94 -5.21 19.24
CA GLU A 126 18.45 -4.20 20.18
C GLU A 126 18.89 -2.76 19.84
N HIS A 127 19.99 -2.57 19.09
CA HIS A 127 20.57 -1.24 18.84
C HIS A 127 20.20 -0.63 17.46
N GLY A 128 19.51 -1.37 16.60
CA GLY A 128 19.04 -0.88 15.29
C GLY A 128 17.65 -0.24 15.33
N HIS A 129 17.01 -0.17 16.50
CA HIS A 129 15.61 0.18 16.64
C HIS A 129 15.42 1.67 16.95
N VAL A 130 15.83 2.54 16.02
CA VAL A 130 15.31 3.93 15.95
C VAL A 130 14.18 4.03 14.91
N SER A 131 13.89 2.95 14.18
CA SER A 131 12.75 2.89 13.27
C SER A 131 11.53 2.32 13.99
N LEU A 132 10.63 3.20 14.42
CA LEU A 132 9.19 2.96 14.64
C LEU A 132 8.81 1.61 15.27
N SER A 133 9.50 1.22 16.35
CA SER A 133 9.12 0.06 17.14
C SER A 133 7.73 0.27 17.74
N GLY A 134 6.74 -0.48 17.29
CA GLY A 134 5.37 -0.40 17.78
C GLY A 134 4.66 0.83 17.22
N LEU A 135 4.13 0.69 16.01
CA LEU A 135 3.17 1.64 15.48
C LEU A 135 1.93 1.61 16.39
N LEU A 136 1.46 2.78 16.83
CA LEU A 136 0.31 2.92 17.74
C LEU A 136 -1.00 2.26 17.23
N GLY A 137 -1.05 1.84 15.96
CA GLY A 137 -2.17 1.11 15.36
C GLY A 137 -2.05 -0.42 15.36
N GLU A 138 -0.91 -0.99 15.77
CA GLU A 138 -0.74 -2.44 15.84
C GLU A 138 -1.39 -3.01 17.11
N ASP A 139 -2.54 -3.65 16.94
CA ASP A 139 -3.18 -4.38 18.03
C ASP A 139 -2.64 -5.81 18.13
N LEU A 140 -1.63 -5.98 18.99
CA LEU A 140 -1.06 -7.29 19.33
C LEU A 140 -2.11 -8.25 19.93
N ASN A 141 -3.18 -7.71 20.51
CA ASN A 141 -4.24 -8.48 21.17
C ASN A 141 -5.51 -8.60 20.30
N TYR A 142 -5.37 -8.47 18.97
CA TYR A 142 -6.48 -8.58 18.03
C TYR A 142 -7.32 -9.85 18.25
N TYR A 143 -6.66 -10.99 18.43
CA TYR A 143 -7.32 -12.28 18.62
C TYR A 143 -8.10 -12.34 19.93
N ASP A 144 -7.53 -11.86 21.03
CA ASP A 144 -8.20 -11.81 22.34
C ASP A 144 -9.41 -10.88 22.31
N ARG A 145 -9.27 -9.70 21.69
CA ARG A 145 -10.38 -8.75 21.53
C ARG A 145 -11.51 -9.36 20.72
N LEU A 146 -11.19 -10.02 19.60
CA LEU A 146 -12.17 -10.68 18.75
C LEU A 146 -12.89 -11.81 19.50
N GLN A 147 -12.16 -12.57 20.31
CA GLN A 147 -12.75 -13.65 21.10
C GLN A 147 -13.75 -13.11 22.13
N ARG A 148 -13.38 -12.06 22.88
CA ARG A 148 -14.31 -11.41 23.83
C ARG A 148 -15.56 -10.86 23.14
N GLN A 149 -15.41 -10.27 21.95
CA GLN A 149 -16.56 -9.79 21.17
C GLN A 149 -17.48 -10.94 20.75
N LYS A 150 -16.93 -12.07 20.29
CA LYS A 150 -17.73 -13.26 19.95
C LYS A 150 -18.47 -13.81 21.16
N ASP A 151 -17.81 -13.87 22.31
CA ASP A 151 -18.42 -14.36 23.54
C ASP A 151 -19.55 -13.43 24.03
N GLN A 152 -19.38 -12.11 23.90
CA GLN A 152 -20.44 -11.13 24.16
C GLN A 152 -21.62 -11.29 23.20
N PHE A 153 -21.37 -11.43 21.90
CA PHE A 153 -22.46 -11.65 20.93
C PHE A 153 -23.21 -12.95 21.20
N LYS A 154 -22.48 -14.01 21.56
CA LYS A 154 -23.08 -15.30 21.91
C LYS A 154 -23.97 -15.17 23.14
N SER A 155 -23.52 -14.50 24.21
CA SER A 155 -24.31 -14.34 25.42
C SER A 155 -25.60 -13.52 25.16
N TRP A 156 -25.51 -12.44 24.38
CA TRP A 156 -26.68 -11.65 23.99
C TRP A 156 -27.68 -12.43 23.14
N LEU A 157 -27.21 -13.23 22.18
CA LEU A 157 -28.09 -14.06 21.36
C LEU A 157 -28.83 -15.11 22.19
N ILE A 158 -28.14 -15.75 23.13
CA ILE A 158 -28.75 -16.72 24.04
C ILE A 158 -29.80 -16.03 24.91
N GLN A 159 -29.48 -14.86 25.47
CA GLN A 159 -30.44 -14.09 26.26
C GLN A 159 -31.69 -13.75 25.45
N GLN A 160 -31.53 -13.21 24.23
CA GLN A 160 -32.66 -12.88 23.37
C GLN A 160 -33.51 -14.11 22.99
N GLN A 161 -32.86 -15.26 22.74
CA GLN A 161 -33.56 -16.50 22.44
C GLN A 161 -34.39 -16.98 23.63
N ASN A 162 -33.82 -16.91 24.83
CA ASN A 162 -34.50 -17.27 26.07
C ASN A 162 -35.67 -16.33 26.34
N ASP A 163 -35.47 -15.01 26.26
CA ASP A 163 -36.55 -14.03 26.46
C ASP A 163 -37.70 -14.27 25.47
N LYS A 164 -37.38 -14.53 24.19
CA LYS A 164 -38.39 -14.85 23.17
C LYS A 164 -39.06 -16.21 23.41
N ALA A 165 -38.37 -17.17 24.02
CA ALA A 165 -38.96 -18.45 24.39
C ALA A 165 -39.90 -18.30 25.59
N SER A 166 -39.50 -17.53 26.62
CA SER A 166 -40.31 -17.21 27.79
C SER A 166 -41.60 -16.48 27.39
N VAL A 167 -41.52 -15.45 26.55
CA VAL A 167 -42.71 -14.74 26.04
C VAL A 167 -43.63 -15.67 25.25
N ARG A 168 -43.09 -16.56 24.42
CA ARG A 168 -43.90 -17.55 23.69
C ARG A 168 -44.58 -18.54 24.62
N HIS A 169 -43.89 -18.97 25.68
CA HIS A 169 -44.46 -19.87 26.68
C HIS A 169 -45.57 -19.19 27.48
N GLU A 170 -45.38 -17.92 27.89
CA GLU A 170 -46.42 -17.13 28.55
C GLU A 170 -47.66 -16.96 27.66
N GLN A 171 -47.47 -16.66 26.38
CA GLN A 171 -48.57 -16.58 25.40
C GLN A 171 -49.32 -17.91 25.27
N GLN A 172 -48.60 -19.03 25.17
CA GLN A 172 -49.24 -20.36 25.11
C GLN A 172 -50.07 -20.66 26.36
N LEU A 173 -49.56 -20.31 27.55
CA LEU A 173 -50.31 -20.49 28.78
C LEU A 173 -51.57 -19.60 28.83
N GLU A 174 -51.49 -18.38 28.32
CA GLU A 174 -52.64 -17.47 28.24
C GLU A 174 -53.69 -18.00 27.25
N ASP A 175 -53.26 -18.48 26.08
CA ASP A 175 -54.11 -19.12 25.08
C ASP A 175 -54.79 -20.38 25.65
N ASP A 176 -54.05 -21.26 26.32
CA ASP A 176 -54.58 -22.46 26.96
C ASP A 176 -55.61 -22.11 28.06
N GLN A 177 -55.35 -21.06 28.85
CA GLN A 177 -56.28 -20.57 29.87
C GLN A 177 -57.56 -20.02 29.23
N TYR A 178 -57.43 -19.29 28.12
CA TYR A 178 -58.56 -18.77 27.36
C TYR A 178 -59.40 -19.91 26.78
N ASP A 179 -58.79 -20.91 26.17
CA ASP A 179 -59.48 -22.09 25.63
C ASP A 179 -60.23 -22.86 26.72
N GLN A 180 -59.60 -23.08 27.88
CA GLN A 180 -60.28 -23.67 29.03
C GLN A 180 -61.46 -22.83 29.52
N PHE A 181 -61.33 -21.50 29.51
CA PHE A 181 -62.42 -20.59 29.87
C PHE A 181 -63.58 -20.69 28.89
N VAL A 182 -63.32 -20.69 27.58
CA VAL A 182 -64.32 -20.86 26.53
C VAL A 182 -65.04 -22.21 26.68
N LEU A 183 -64.30 -23.31 26.87
CA LEU A 183 -64.89 -24.63 27.09
C LEU A 183 -65.77 -24.68 28.34
N LYS A 184 -65.38 -24.01 29.43
CA LYS A 184 -66.23 -23.89 30.63
C LYS A 184 -67.52 -23.13 30.31
N MET A 185 -67.44 -22.02 29.60
CA MET A 185 -68.61 -21.24 29.18
C MET A 185 -69.57 -22.08 28.32
N ASP A 186 -69.05 -22.79 27.32
CA ASP A 186 -69.86 -23.68 26.46
C ASP A 186 -70.55 -24.79 27.28
N ASN A 187 -69.83 -25.42 28.20
CA ASN A 187 -70.41 -26.43 29.09
C ASN A 187 -71.52 -25.85 29.98
N THR A 188 -71.33 -24.64 30.53
CA THR A 188 -72.38 -23.98 31.31
C THR A 188 -73.60 -23.65 30.44
N ALA A 189 -73.39 -23.18 29.19
CA ALA A 189 -74.47 -22.90 28.25
C ALA A 189 -75.28 -24.18 27.93
N LEU A 190 -74.60 -25.31 27.69
CA LEU A 190 -75.25 -26.61 27.49
C LEU A 190 -76.04 -27.07 28.71
N GLN A 191 -75.52 -26.85 29.92
CA GLN A 191 -76.22 -27.19 31.15
C GLN A 191 -77.49 -26.36 31.32
N ILE A 192 -77.42 -25.04 31.09
CA ILE A 192 -78.57 -24.14 31.12
C ILE A 192 -79.61 -24.57 30.09
N GLN A 193 -79.19 -24.89 28.86
CA GLN A 193 -80.10 -25.35 27.81
C GLN A 193 -80.81 -26.67 28.18
N ARG A 194 -80.10 -27.62 28.79
CA ARG A 194 -80.69 -28.89 29.28
C ARG A 194 -81.73 -28.63 30.37
N LEU A 195 -81.41 -27.78 31.36
CA LEU A 195 -82.32 -27.42 32.43
C LEU A 195 -83.56 -26.69 31.90
N GLU A 196 -83.38 -25.76 30.96
CA GLU A 196 -84.49 -25.06 30.31
C GLU A 196 -85.39 -26.05 29.54
N LYS A 197 -84.81 -26.98 28.79
CA LYS A 197 -85.56 -28.03 28.08
C LYS A 197 -86.34 -28.92 29.04
N GLN A 198 -85.75 -29.29 30.18
CA GLN A 198 -86.45 -30.04 31.23
C GLN A 198 -87.60 -29.23 31.84
N ARG A 199 -87.38 -27.94 32.12
CA ARG A 199 -88.41 -27.04 32.63
C ARG A 199 -89.59 -26.91 31.66
N ARG A 200 -89.33 -26.65 30.38
CA ARG A 200 -90.37 -26.58 29.33
C ARG A 200 -91.14 -27.89 29.20
N LYS A 201 -90.48 -29.04 29.34
CA LYS A 201 -91.15 -30.35 29.36
C LYS A 201 -92.06 -30.51 30.58
N ALA A 202 -91.59 -30.15 31.76
CA ALA A 202 -92.39 -30.22 32.98
C ALA A 202 -93.60 -29.27 32.93
N GLU A 203 -93.41 -28.04 32.44
CA GLU A 203 -94.48 -27.08 32.17
C GLU A 203 -95.50 -27.66 31.15
N ALA A 204 -95.04 -28.30 30.08
CA ALA A 204 -95.91 -28.95 29.10
C ALA A 204 -96.70 -30.13 29.68
N ILE A 205 -96.09 -30.96 30.54
CA ILE A 205 -96.78 -32.06 31.23
C ILE A 205 -97.83 -31.50 32.19
N SER A 206 -97.46 -30.52 33.03
CA SER A 206 -98.38 -29.90 33.99
C SER A 206 -99.55 -29.20 33.30
N THR A 207 -99.31 -28.50 32.19
CA THR A 207 -100.38 -27.89 31.38
C THR A 207 -101.27 -28.95 30.71
N ASN A 208 -100.70 -30.05 30.21
CA ASN A 208 -101.49 -31.17 29.67
C ASN A 208 -102.35 -31.85 30.74
N GLU A 209 -101.82 -32.08 31.94
CA GLU A 209 -102.58 -32.64 33.07
C GLU A 209 -103.70 -31.69 33.50
N HIS A 210 -103.41 -30.39 33.61
CA HIS A 210 -104.42 -29.38 33.90
C HIS A 210 -105.53 -29.33 32.82
N ASN A 211 -105.14 -29.37 31.54
CA ASN A 211 -106.08 -29.43 30.42
C ASN A 211 -106.92 -30.70 30.47
N LEU A 212 -106.35 -31.86 30.81
CA LEU A 212 -107.09 -33.11 30.97
C LEU A 212 -108.15 -32.98 32.07
N VAL A 213 -107.77 -32.49 33.25
CA VAL A 213 -108.70 -32.22 34.35
C VAL A 213 -109.80 -31.26 33.91
N LYS A 214 -109.45 -30.15 33.24
CA LYS A 214 -110.42 -29.19 32.69
C LYS A 214 -111.36 -29.83 31.68
N THR A 215 -110.88 -30.71 30.81
CA THR A 215 -111.75 -31.40 29.85
C THR A 215 -112.69 -32.40 30.52
N GLU A 216 -112.25 -33.09 31.57
CA GLU A 216 -113.13 -33.97 32.36
C GLU A 216 -114.16 -33.16 33.16
N GLU A 217 -113.75 -32.06 33.80
CA GLU A 217 -114.66 -31.08 34.43
C GLU A 217 -115.69 -30.54 33.41
N ASP A 218 -115.25 -30.19 32.20
CA ASP A 218 -116.11 -29.72 31.12
C ASP A 218 -117.06 -30.80 30.63
N LYS A 219 -116.62 -32.06 30.52
CA LYS A 219 -117.50 -33.19 30.19
C LYS A 219 -118.55 -33.41 31.28
N HIS A 220 -118.16 -33.36 32.56
CA HIS A 220 -119.07 -33.46 33.68
C HIS A 220 -120.07 -32.29 33.70
N ARG A 221 -119.59 -31.07 33.49
CA ARG A 221 -120.44 -29.88 33.34
C ARG A 221 -121.36 -30.00 32.13
N ARG A 222 -120.89 -30.45 30.97
CA ARG A 222 -121.75 -30.69 29.80
C ARG A 222 -122.74 -31.81 30.02
N ALA A 223 -122.42 -32.84 30.81
CA ALA A 223 -123.38 -33.88 31.18
C ALA A 223 -124.47 -33.33 32.12
N LEU A 224 -124.12 -32.44 33.06
CA LEU A 224 -125.06 -31.69 33.88
C LEU A 224 -125.89 -30.70 33.04
N GLU A 225 -125.24 -29.93 32.16
CA GLU A 225 -125.88 -29.00 31.23
C GLU A 225 -126.72 -29.74 30.19
N SER A 226 -126.40 -30.97 29.76
CA SER A 226 -127.26 -31.80 28.91
C SER A 226 -128.47 -32.33 29.69
N ALA A 227 -128.30 -32.63 30.98
CA ALA A 227 -129.41 -32.97 31.87
C ALA A 227 -130.31 -31.75 32.18
N GLU A 228 -129.76 -30.54 32.15
CA GLU A 228 -130.48 -29.27 32.31
C GLU A 228 -131.05 -28.73 30.97
N ALA A 229 -130.40 -29.01 29.83
CA ALA A 229 -130.78 -28.56 28.48
C ALA A 229 -131.68 -29.54 27.71
N GLU A 230 -131.96 -30.75 28.24
CA GLU A 230 -133.15 -31.52 27.84
C GLU A 230 -134.47 -30.89 28.32
N ASN A 231 -134.42 -29.81 29.12
CA ASN A 231 -135.59 -29.13 29.65
C ASN A 231 -135.91 -27.76 29.01
N GLN A 232 -135.23 -27.33 27.94
CA GLN A 232 -135.70 -26.20 27.14
C GLN A 232 -135.12 -26.16 25.72
N LEU A 233 -135.95 -26.59 24.77
CA LEU A 233 -135.74 -26.53 23.33
C LEU A 233 -135.83 -25.07 22.83
N GLN A 234 -134.95 -24.72 21.88
CA GLN A 234 -135.27 -24.11 20.57
C GLN A 234 -134.71 -22.70 20.21
N ARG A 235 -134.01 -22.66 19.05
CA ARG A 235 -133.64 -21.55 18.10
C ARG A 235 -132.40 -20.70 18.46
N GLN A 236 -131.49 -20.28 17.55
CA GLN A 236 -131.37 -20.36 16.08
C GLN A 236 -129.95 -19.90 15.59
N CYS A 237 -129.52 -20.41 14.43
CA CYS A 237 -128.76 -19.78 13.30
C CYS A 237 -127.25 -19.43 13.33
N ALA A 238 -126.54 -20.05 12.35
CA ALA A 238 -125.64 -19.50 11.30
C ALA A 238 -124.26 -18.90 11.73
N THR A 239 -123.11 -19.04 11.03
CA THR A 239 -122.83 -19.16 9.59
C THR A 239 -121.35 -19.57 9.34
N THR A 240 -121.14 -20.50 8.40
CA THR A 240 -120.06 -20.66 7.38
C THR A 240 -118.66 -20.01 7.49
N SER A 241 -117.58 -20.78 7.26
CA SER A 241 -116.95 -20.93 5.91
C SER A 241 -115.66 -21.77 5.97
N VAL A 242 -115.50 -22.66 4.98
CA VAL A 242 -114.34 -23.52 4.72
C VAL A 242 -113.76 -23.11 3.37
N GLY A 243 -112.43 -23.02 3.25
CA GLY A 243 -111.77 -22.86 1.95
C GLY A 243 -110.24 -22.98 2.00
N VAL A 244 -109.72 -24.02 1.36
CA VAL A 244 -108.32 -24.30 0.98
C VAL A 244 -108.43 -24.92 -0.44
N PRO A 245 -107.43 -24.96 -1.36
CA PRO A 245 -106.50 -23.97 -1.95
C PRO A 245 -106.51 -23.93 -3.52
N GLY A 246 -105.92 -22.88 -4.14
CA GLY A 246 -105.18 -22.96 -5.43
C GLY A 246 -105.81 -22.45 -6.76
N LEU A 247 -104.93 -21.89 -7.63
CA LEU A 247 -105.00 -21.65 -9.11
C LEU A 247 -105.64 -20.31 -9.58
N TRP A 248 -105.06 -19.33 -10.33
CA TRP A 248 -104.04 -19.14 -11.43
C TRP A 248 -103.63 -17.61 -11.54
N PRO A 249 -102.93 -17.03 -12.56
CA PRO A 249 -101.85 -17.45 -13.49
C PRO A 249 -100.62 -16.45 -13.56
N SER A 250 -99.53 -16.90 -14.21
CA SER A 250 -98.18 -16.32 -14.39
C SER A 250 -97.98 -14.81 -14.64
N THR A 251 -97.01 -14.21 -13.94
CA THR A 251 -96.08 -13.20 -14.51
C THR A 251 -94.79 -13.16 -13.68
N ASP A 252 -93.68 -13.34 -14.36
CA ASP A 252 -92.32 -13.40 -13.79
C ASP A 252 -91.97 -12.12 -13.02
N LYS A 253 -91.95 -12.23 -11.69
CA LYS A 253 -91.21 -11.35 -10.79
C LYS A 253 -90.64 -12.23 -9.69
N ARG A 254 -89.57 -12.97 -9.98
CA ARG A 254 -88.75 -13.57 -8.91
C ARG A 254 -88.43 -12.47 -7.88
N PRO A 255 -88.88 -12.58 -6.61
CA PRO A 255 -88.33 -11.74 -5.56
C PRO A 255 -86.83 -12.11 -5.44
N PRO A 256 -85.92 -11.15 -5.21
CA PRO A 256 -84.54 -11.47 -4.90
C PRO A 256 -84.51 -12.50 -3.76
N PRO A 257 -83.71 -13.58 -3.82
CA PRO A 257 -83.77 -14.69 -2.87
C PRO A 257 -83.29 -14.33 -1.44
N GLU A 258 -83.09 -13.05 -1.15
CA GLU A 258 -82.58 -12.55 0.11
C GLU A 258 -83.56 -11.53 0.71
N SER A 259 -84.02 -11.78 1.94
CA SER A 259 -84.79 -10.80 2.72
C SER A 259 -84.06 -9.46 2.71
N ARG A 260 -84.78 -8.35 2.44
CA ARG A 260 -84.22 -6.97 2.38
C ARG A 260 -83.27 -6.64 3.54
N GLN A 261 -83.48 -7.23 4.71
CA GLN A 261 -82.62 -7.12 5.88
C GLN A 261 -81.19 -7.68 5.67
N LYS A 262 -81.03 -8.81 4.97
CA LYS A 262 -79.71 -9.40 4.64
C LYS A 262 -78.93 -8.50 3.68
N ILE A 263 -79.61 -7.92 2.69
CA ILE A 263 -79.01 -6.97 1.75
C ILE A 263 -78.53 -5.71 2.50
N MET A 264 -79.34 -5.18 3.43
CA MET A 264 -78.93 -4.04 4.26
C MET A 264 -77.74 -4.36 5.17
N GLN A 265 -77.69 -5.56 5.75
CA GLN A 265 -76.54 -6.01 6.56
C GLN A 265 -75.28 -6.16 5.70
N PHE A 266 -75.40 -6.72 4.50
CA PHE A 266 -74.29 -6.87 3.56
C PHE A 266 -73.76 -5.51 3.07
N GLN A 267 -74.65 -4.56 2.78
CA GLN A 267 -74.27 -3.18 2.43
C GLN A 267 -73.56 -2.47 3.58
N LYS A 268 -74.01 -2.67 4.83
CA LYS A 268 -73.31 -2.15 6.02
C LYS A 268 -71.91 -2.75 6.17
N TYR A 269 -71.79 -4.07 6.01
CA TYR A 269 -70.50 -4.75 6.03
C TYR A 269 -69.56 -4.23 4.92
N GLN A 270 -70.05 -4.05 3.69
CA GLN A 270 -69.25 -3.47 2.61
C GLN A 270 -68.77 -2.04 2.91
N MET A 271 -69.59 -1.21 3.57
CA MET A 271 -69.17 0.13 4.01
C MET A 271 -68.09 0.07 5.08
N GLU A 272 -68.17 -0.87 6.02
CA GLU A 272 -67.17 -1.07 7.07
C GLU A 272 -65.85 -1.61 6.52
N GLU A 273 -65.90 -2.61 5.63
CA GLU A 273 -64.72 -3.14 4.94
C GLU A 273 -64.03 -2.07 4.09
N ARG A 274 -64.80 -1.26 3.36
CA ARG A 274 -64.24 -0.13 2.60
C ARG A 274 -63.54 0.87 3.51
N LYS A 275 -64.11 1.19 4.68
CA LYS A 275 -63.46 2.08 5.68
C LYS A 275 -62.17 1.47 6.24
N ARG A 276 -62.14 0.16 6.50
CA ARG A 276 -60.93 -0.55 6.94
C ARG A 276 -59.84 -0.50 5.88
N ALA A 277 -60.19 -0.79 4.62
CA ALA A 277 -59.26 -0.71 3.49
C ALA A 277 -58.71 0.71 3.27
N GLU A 278 -59.53 1.75 3.42
CA GLU A 278 -59.07 3.15 3.34
C GLU A 278 -58.11 3.51 4.48
N LEU A 279 -58.35 3.04 5.70
CA LEU A 279 -57.44 3.23 6.84
C LEU A 279 -56.12 2.48 6.66
N GLU A 280 -56.16 1.27 6.12
CA GLU A 280 -54.96 0.49 5.82
C GLU A 280 -54.11 1.18 4.76
N LYS A 281 -54.71 1.63 3.65
CA LYS A 281 -54.03 2.43 2.62
C LYS A 281 -53.36 3.68 3.20
N LYS A 282 -54.04 4.42 4.08
CA LYS A 282 -53.43 5.59 4.75
C LYS A 282 -52.21 5.20 5.59
N LYS A 283 -52.27 4.10 6.33
CA LYS A 283 -51.13 3.60 7.11
C LYS A 283 -49.96 3.20 6.20
N GLU A 284 -50.25 2.58 5.05
CA GLU A 284 -49.22 2.24 4.05
C GLU A 284 -48.58 3.49 3.44
N GLU A 285 -49.38 4.49 3.07
CA GLU A 285 -48.90 5.79 2.58
C GLU A 285 -48.01 6.49 3.61
N GLU A 286 -48.41 6.52 4.89
CA GLU A 286 -47.60 7.07 5.97
C GLU A 286 -46.27 6.32 6.15
N ARG A 287 -46.29 4.99 6.09
CA ARG A 287 -45.07 4.16 6.15
C ARG A 287 -44.16 4.46 4.97
N HIS A 288 -44.72 4.58 3.78
CA HIS A 288 -43.98 4.90 2.56
C HIS A 288 -43.38 6.31 2.64
N ALA A 289 -44.14 7.30 3.10
CA ALA A 289 -43.65 8.66 3.30
C ALA A 289 -42.49 8.72 4.31
N ARG A 290 -42.60 8.00 5.43
CA ARG A 290 -41.50 7.88 6.42
C ARG A 290 -40.27 7.22 5.82
N PHE A 291 -40.45 6.16 5.03
CA PHE A 291 -39.34 5.49 4.34
C PHE A 291 -38.62 6.44 3.37
N LEU A 292 -39.36 7.19 2.55
CA LEU A 292 -38.80 8.19 1.64
C LEU A 292 -38.04 9.28 2.40
N LEU A 293 -38.60 9.81 3.49
CA LEU A 293 -37.97 10.83 4.31
C LEU A 293 -36.64 10.33 4.90
N ASN A 294 -36.64 9.12 5.46
CA ASN A 294 -35.45 8.50 6.03
C ASN A 294 -34.38 8.22 4.96
N SER A 295 -34.80 7.76 3.78
CA SER A 295 -33.91 7.55 2.63
C SER A 295 -33.28 8.87 2.18
N ALA A 296 -34.08 9.93 2.01
CA ALA A 296 -33.59 11.25 1.63
C ALA A 296 -32.61 11.81 2.67
N HIS A 297 -32.92 11.67 3.96
CA HIS A 297 -32.02 12.09 5.03
C HIS A 297 -30.69 11.34 4.99
N LYS A 298 -30.72 10.01 4.81
CA LYS A 298 -29.50 9.20 4.67
C LYS A 298 -28.68 9.62 3.46
N THR A 299 -29.30 9.89 2.31
CA THR A 299 -28.59 10.36 1.12
C THR A 299 -27.92 11.72 1.33
N LEU A 300 -28.57 12.64 2.05
CA LEU A 300 -28.02 13.96 2.34
C LEU A 300 -26.84 13.89 3.31
N LEU A 301 -26.87 12.99 4.29
CA LEU A 301 -25.73 12.72 5.19
C LEU A 301 -24.53 12.19 4.41
N LEU A 302 -24.74 11.20 3.54
CA LEU A 302 -23.69 10.65 2.69
C LEU A 302 -23.08 11.71 1.76
N GLN A 303 -23.90 12.57 1.16
CA GLN A 303 -23.41 13.69 0.33
C GLN A 303 -22.55 14.67 1.13
N ARG A 304 -22.94 14.98 2.37
CA ARG A 304 -22.15 15.86 3.27
C ARG A 304 -20.82 15.23 3.64
N GLU A 305 -20.78 13.94 3.93
CA GLU A 305 -19.54 13.22 4.20
C GLU A 305 -18.62 13.22 2.98
N GLN A 306 -19.17 12.91 1.80
CA GLN A 306 -18.41 12.96 0.54
C GLN A 306 -17.86 14.37 0.26
N ALA A 307 -18.65 15.41 0.49
CA ALA A 307 -18.20 16.79 0.33
C ALA A 307 -17.04 17.15 1.28
N LYS A 308 -17.05 16.66 2.51
CA LYS A 308 -15.94 16.84 3.46
C LYS A 308 -14.67 16.15 2.98
N VAL A 309 -14.78 14.88 2.54
CA VAL A 309 -13.65 14.11 2.02
C VAL A 309 -13.08 14.78 0.77
N ASN A 310 -13.92 15.20 -0.16
CA ASN A 310 -13.50 15.92 -1.36
C ASN A 310 -12.80 17.24 -1.01
N GLY A 311 -13.30 17.97 -0.01
CA GLY A 311 -12.66 19.18 0.50
C GLY A 311 -11.28 18.93 1.10
N GLN A 312 -11.11 17.84 1.85
CA GLN A 312 -9.80 17.43 2.38
C GLN A 312 -8.84 17.05 1.24
N LEU A 313 -9.30 16.23 0.28
CA LEU A 313 -8.50 15.84 -0.88
C LEU A 313 -8.06 17.06 -1.68
N ARG A 314 -8.94 18.05 -1.85
CA ARG A 314 -8.61 19.29 -2.54
C ARG A 314 -7.51 20.08 -1.82
N ARG A 315 -7.58 20.21 -0.50
CA ARG A 315 -6.52 20.88 0.28
C ARG A 315 -5.18 20.15 0.16
N HIS A 316 -5.19 18.82 0.19
CA HIS A 316 -3.96 18.04 -0.01
C HIS A 316 -3.37 18.25 -1.40
N LEU A 317 -4.20 18.24 -2.45
CA LEU A 317 -3.76 18.55 -3.81
C LEU A 317 -3.22 19.97 -3.94
N ASP A 318 -3.89 20.95 -3.34
CA ASP A 318 -3.45 22.35 -3.37
C ASP A 318 -2.11 22.51 -2.62
N SER A 319 -1.91 21.86 -1.47
CA SER A 319 -0.63 21.83 -0.74
C SER A 319 0.49 21.20 -1.57
N ALA A 320 0.25 20.03 -2.16
CA ALA A 320 1.22 19.35 -3.01
C ALA A 320 1.57 20.18 -4.25
N ASN A 321 0.59 20.85 -4.86
CA ASN A 321 0.83 21.74 -5.99
C ASN A 321 1.68 22.96 -5.61
N VAL A 322 1.51 23.51 -4.40
CA VAL A 322 2.37 24.59 -3.89
C VAL A 322 3.80 24.10 -3.69
N GLU A 323 3.99 22.95 -3.06
CA GLU A 323 5.33 22.35 -2.87
C GLU A 323 6.00 22.06 -4.23
N LEU A 324 5.26 21.49 -5.18
CA LEU A 324 5.76 21.24 -6.53
C LEU A 324 6.13 22.52 -7.26
N ALA A 325 5.33 23.59 -7.11
CA ALA A 325 5.64 24.89 -7.71
C ALA A 325 6.93 25.48 -7.13
N GLN A 326 7.12 25.42 -5.81
CA GLN A 326 8.35 25.87 -5.14
C GLN A 326 9.57 25.06 -5.61
N ILE A 327 9.43 23.74 -5.75
CA ILE A 327 10.49 22.87 -6.27
C ILE A 327 10.84 23.24 -7.72
N GLN A 328 9.84 23.49 -8.57
CA GLN A 328 10.06 23.88 -9.97
C GLN A 328 10.75 25.24 -10.09
N GLU A 329 10.38 26.22 -9.25
CA GLU A 329 11.05 27.52 -9.17
C GLU A 329 12.50 27.38 -8.69
N ALA A 330 12.74 26.61 -7.61
CA ALA A 330 14.07 26.38 -7.06
C ALA A 330 14.98 25.59 -8.02
N ALA A 331 14.42 24.64 -8.78
CA ALA A 331 15.14 23.87 -9.78
C ALA A 331 15.47 24.69 -11.05
N GLY A 332 15.01 25.95 -11.14
CA GLY A 332 15.27 26.81 -12.30
C GLY A 332 14.76 26.22 -13.62
N MET A 333 13.73 25.35 -13.56
CA MET A 333 13.13 24.74 -14.75
C MET A 333 12.44 25.86 -15.56
N LYS A 334 13.16 26.40 -16.55
CA LYS A 334 12.60 27.35 -17.50
C LYS A 334 11.46 26.64 -18.24
N ARG A 335 10.22 27.12 -18.08
CA ARG A 335 9.12 26.74 -18.97
C ARG A 335 9.61 26.90 -20.41
N GLY A 336 9.44 25.86 -21.22
CA GLY A 336 9.82 25.91 -22.63
C GLY A 336 9.15 27.12 -23.29
N HIS A 337 9.96 28.00 -23.86
CA HIS A 337 9.47 29.12 -24.65
C HIS A 337 9.24 28.61 -26.07
N ILE A 338 8.00 28.70 -26.56
CA ILE A 338 7.70 28.45 -27.96
C ILE A 338 8.01 29.75 -28.70
N TYR A 339 9.04 29.75 -29.53
CA TYR A 339 9.39 30.90 -30.38
C TYR A 339 8.37 31.04 -31.51
N ASP A 340 8.07 32.26 -31.96
CA ASP A 340 7.12 32.50 -33.06
C ASP A 340 7.53 31.78 -34.37
N ASP A 341 8.83 31.52 -34.54
CA ASP A 341 9.39 30.72 -35.62
C ASP A 341 8.89 29.26 -35.63
N PHE A 342 8.49 28.71 -34.48
CA PHE A 342 7.91 27.37 -34.36
C PHE A 342 6.58 27.27 -35.10
N PHE A 343 5.69 28.26 -34.91
CA PHE A 343 4.40 28.29 -35.61
C PHE A 343 4.56 28.50 -37.11
N SER A 344 5.63 29.18 -37.50
CA SER A 344 5.98 29.39 -38.89
C SER A 344 6.40 28.10 -39.60
N GLN A 345 6.75 27.01 -38.91
CA GLN A 345 7.12 25.72 -39.51
C GLN A 345 5.92 24.92 -40.03
N PHE A 346 4.73 25.19 -39.49
CA PHE A 346 3.49 24.54 -39.93
C PHE A 346 2.96 25.21 -41.21
N ASN A 347 2.28 24.46 -42.06
CA ASN A 347 1.71 24.93 -43.34
C ASN A 347 2.72 25.48 -44.37
N ARG A 348 4.00 25.08 -44.31
CA ARG A 348 5.03 25.46 -45.31
C ARG A 348 4.96 24.68 -46.63
N CYS A 349 4.16 23.62 -46.72
CA CYS A 349 4.00 22.82 -47.94
C CYS A 349 2.52 22.79 -48.33
N SER A 350 2.23 23.06 -49.60
CA SER A 350 0.88 23.13 -50.18
C SER A 350 0.28 21.75 -50.50
N ARG A 351 0.56 20.73 -49.69
CA ARG A 351 0.13 19.35 -49.97
C ARG A 351 -1.26 19.03 -49.45
#